data_AF-A0A1H4MPI0-F1
#
_entry.id   AF-A0A1H4MPI0-F1
#
_cell.length_a   1.000
_cell.length_b   1.000
_cell.length_c   1.000
_cell.angle_alpha   90.00
_cell.angle_beta   90.00
_cell.angle_gamma   90.00
#
_symmetry.space_group_name_H-M   'P 1'
#
loop_
_entity.id
_entity.type
_entity.pdbx_description
1 polymer ?
#
loop_
_entity_poly.entity_id
_entity_poly.type
_entity_poly.pdbx_seq_one_letter_code
_entity_poly.pdbx_strand_id
1 'polypeptide(L)'
;MKRVIGGLVYDTDTAVEVAMGSHNHEMSDAWWRLYRTPSGVFFQVAAGHDGIIESFEPLTDQQARRFLEVNANSLVERYFGPMPEASRSLFSRRSVIAAIDVVEVKLTQAEISSLFTDFGPNVYEHLPNGGSAKSRMVDLKRYVDRNPLRQTDEGLLENVLVHRAIAFLPSIEPEYEWSSPPAPNPIFDRLRRALSQDGFIVTDGELRRELPADIGLPQAESDLVRLLDKHGLATAKGHLDQAFKNHAAGNWAAANSQIRSFVEGLFDELAVKLDAAAASVKSGHERRSRLANWTPPLFDRALNEWGDNGVGFINGLMARLHPHGSHPGLSDEDDSTFRLHIVLLTARLFLSRYDRANS
;
A
#
# COMPACT_ATOMS: atom_id res chain seq x y z
N MET A 1 -18.00 34.29 -27.85
CA MET A 1 -18.42 33.19 -28.77
C MET A 1 -19.39 32.29 -28.06
N LYS A 2 -20.51 31.96 -28.69
CA LYS A 2 -21.62 31.23 -28.08
C LYS A 2 -22.02 29.96 -28.85
N ARG A 3 -22.19 28.83 -28.15
CA ARG A 3 -22.77 27.58 -28.69
C ARG A 3 -23.83 27.00 -27.76
N VAL A 4 -24.77 26.24 -28.33
CA VAL A 4 -25.78 25.48 -27.58
C VAL A 4 -25.50 24.00 -27.78
N ILE A 5 -25.24 23.27 -26.70
CA ILE A 5 -24.92 21.83 -26.72
C ILE A 5 -25.80 21.16 -25.67
N GLY A 6 -26.60 20.17 -26.08
CA GLY A 6 -27.52 19.47 -25.16
C GLY A 6 -28.55 20.37 -24.48
N GLY A 7 -28.95 21.48 -25.12
CA GLY A 7 -29.88 22.47 -24.55
C GLY A 7 -29.24 23.45 -23.56
N LEU A 8 -27.94 23.36 -23.30
CA LEU A 8 -27.19 24.28 -22.45
C LEU A 8 -26.38 25.26 -23.29
N VAL A 9 -26.32 26.52 -22.84
CA VAL A 9 -25.57 27.60 -23.49
C VAL A 9 -24.16 27.67 -22.92
N TYR A 10 -23.18 27.68 -23.81
CA TYR A 10 -21.76 27.88 -23.50
C TYR A 10 -21.28 29.12 -24.23
N ASP A 11 -20.79 30.11 -23.48
CA ASP A 11 -20.45 31.42 -24.03
C ASP A 11 -19.13 31.94 -23.46
N THR A 12 -18.10 32.06 -24.31
CA THR A 12 -16.78 32.57 -23.91
C THR A 12 -16.81 34.02 -23.45
N ASP A 13 -17.86 34.78 -23.78
CA ASP A 13 -17.96 36.20 -23.42
C ASP A 13 -18.48 36.37 -21.97
N THR A 14 -19.15 35.35 -21.44
CA THR A 14 -19.65 35.31 -20.05
C THR A 14 -18.91 34.32 -19.16
N ALA A 15 -18.18 33.39 -19.76
CA ALA A 15 -17.32 32.45 -19.07
C ALA A 15 -15.96 33.08 -18.74
N VAL A 16 -15.32 32.56 -17.70
CA VAL A 16 -13.95 32.92 -17.34
C VAL A 16 -13.00 31.97 -18.05
N GLU A 17 -12.04 32.51 -18.80
CA GLU A 17 -10.92 31.71 -19.30
C GLU A 17 -10.06 31.28 -18.11
N VAL A 18 -9.91 29.97 -17.94
CA VAL A 18 -9.22 29.36 -16.81
C VAL A 18 -7.75 29.13 -17.13
N ALA A 19 -7.49 28.48 -18.26
CA ALA A 19 -6.14 28.10 -18.67
C ALA A 19 -6.07 27.90 -20.19
N MET A 20 -4.85 28.01 -20.71
CA MET A 20 -4.53 27.71 -22.10
C MET A 20 -3.50 26.58 -22.14
N GLY A 21 -3.68 25.64 -23.06
CA GLY A 21 -2.73 24.58 -23.39
C GLY A 21 -2.24 24.72 -24.83
N SER A 22 -1.03 24.26 -25.11
CA SER A 22 -0.45 24.22 -26.46
C SER A 22 0.03 22.80 -26.77
N HIS A 23 0.13 22.47 -28.06
CA HIS A 23 0.81 21.24 -28.45
C HIS A 23 2.30 21.38 -28.07
N ASN A 24 2.88 20.37 -27.41
CA ASN A 24 4.32 20.27 -27.14
C ASN A 24 5.15 19.96 -28.41
N HIS A 25 4.73 20.47 -29.56
CA HIS A 25 5.45 20.31 -30.82
C HIS A 25 5.87 21.69 -31.31
N GLU A 26 7.17 21.92 -31.51
CA GLU A 26 7.80 23.22 -31.82
C GLU A 26 7.26 23.94 -33.08
N MET A 27 6.34 23.31 -33.83
CA MET A 27 5.77 23.84 -35.08
C MET A 27 4.23 23.85 -35.12
N SER A 28 3.55 23.66 -33.97
CA SER A 28 2.08 23.69 -33.93
C SER A 28 1.56 24.90 -33.14
N ASP A 29 1.00 25.87 -33.87
CA ASP A 29 0.28 27.04 -33.29
C ASP A 29 -1.15 26.69 -32.83
N ALA A 30 -1.51 25.41 -32.81
CA ALA A 30 -2.81 24.99 -32.31
C ALA A 30 -2.86 25.12 -30.78
N TRP A 31 -3.97 25.65 -30.30
CA TRP A 31 -4.16 25.96 -28.89
C TRP A 31 -5.51 25.44 -28.39
N TRP A 32 -5.55 25.16 -27.10
CA TRP A 32 -6.78 24.86 -26.38
C TRP A 32 -6.97 25.83 -25.24
N ARG A 33 -8.18 26.34 -25.08
CA ARG A 33 -8.57 27.13 -23.92
C ARG A 33 -9.64 26.41 -23.14
N LEU A 34 -9.43 26.35 -21.83
CA LEU A 34 -10.41 25.87 -20.86
C LEU A 34 -11.17 27.07 -20.32
N TYR A 35 -12.50 27.01 -20.35
CA TYR A 35 -13.40 28.02 -19.81
C TYR A 35 -14.25 27.43 -18.71
N ARG A 36 -14.67 28.29 -17.77
CA ARG A 36 -15.65 27.95 -16.72
C ARG A 36 -16.82 28.92 -16.78
N THR A 37 -18.03 28.39 -16.88
CA THR A 37 -19.26 29.19 -16.85
C THR A 37 -19.49 29.79 -15.46
N PRO A 38 -20.36 30.82 -15.33
CA PRO A 38 -20.77 31.34 -14.01
C PRO A 38 -21.43 30.28 -13.10
N SER A 39 -22.08 29.26 -13.68
CA SER A 39 -22.64 28.12 -12.96
C SER A 39 -21.60 27.06 -12.57
N GLY A 40 -20.37 27.20 -13.03
CA GLY A 40 -19.25 26.34 -12.65
C GLY A 40 -18.94 25.17 -13.59
N VAL A 41 -19.64 25.06 -14.71
CA VAL A 41 -19.41 24.03 -15.73
C VAL A 41 -18.19 24.37 -16.57
N PHE A 42 -17.36 23.37 -16.87
CA PHE A 42 -16.20 23.52 -17.72
C PHE A 42 -16.49 23.17 -19.18
N PHE A 43 -15.83 23.87 -20.10
CA PHE A 43 -15.82 23.53 -21.52
C PHE A 43 -14.51 23.96 -22.16
N GLN A 44 -14.12 23.24 -23.22
CA GLN A 44 -12.90 23.46 -23.96
C GLN A 44 -13.21 24.02 -25.35
N VAL A 45 -12.35 24.93 -25.80
CA VAL A 45 -12.33 25.41 -27.19
C VAL A 45 -10.95 25.10 -27.76
N ALA A 46 -10.91 24.36 -28.87
CA ALA A 46 -9.69 24.11 -29.63
C ALA A 46 -9.70 24.94 -30.90
N ALA A 47 -8.58 25.57 -31.25
CA ALA A 47 -8.38 26.17 -32.55
C ALA A 47 -7.14 25.59 -33.23
N GLY A 48 -7.28 25.38 -34.54
CA GLY A 48 -6.19 24.97 -35.42
C GLY A 48 -5.15 26.08 -35.60
N HIS A 49 -4.12 25.76 -36.36
CA HIS A 49 -3.00 26.64 -36.69
C HIS A 49 -3.40 27.93 -37.43
N ASP A 50 -4.55 27.93 -38.09
CA ASP A 50 -5.14 29.07 -38.79
C ASP A 50 -6.04 29.93 -37.89
N GLY A 51 -6.16 29.58 -36.61
CA GLY A 51 -7.05 30.22 -35.65
C GLY A 51 -8.53 29.85 -35.83
N ILE A 52 -8.85 28.94 -36.75
CA ILE A 52 -10.21 28.43 -36.92
C ILE A 52 -10.49 27.45 -35.79
N ILE A 53 -11.66 27.61 -35.16
CA ILE A 53 -12.08 26.74 -34.07
C ILE A 53 -12.48 25.37 -34.63
N GLU A 54 -11.72 24.36 -34.24
CA GLU A 54 -11.91 22.98 -34.65
C GLU A 54 -12.86 22.25 -33.70
N SER A 55 -12.80 22.54 -32.40
CA SER A 55 -13.68 21.90 -31.42
C SER A 55 -14.18 22.85 -30.34
N PHE A 56 -15.36 22.52 -29.82
CA PHE A 56 -16.03 23.24 -28.74
C PHE A 56 -16.87 22.22 -27.97
N GLU A 57 -16.39 21.79 -26.81
CA GLU A 57 -16.92 20.62 -26.11
C GLU A 57 -17.05 20.86 -24.60
N PRO A 58 -18.18 20.48 -23.97
CA PRO A 58 -18.29 20.48 -22.51
C PRO A 58 -17.38 19.41 -21.91
N LEU A 59 -16.78 19.70 -20.76
CA LEU A 59 -15.92 18.79 -20.02
C LEU A 59 -16.54 18.39 -18.69
N THR A 60 -16.30 17.16 -18.26
CA THR A 60 -16.52 16.76 -16.86
C THR A 60 -15.46 17.41 -15.96
N ASP A 61 -15.76 17.51 -14.67
CA ASP A 61 -14.80 18.03 -13.67
C ASP A 61 -13.48 17.25 -13.71
N GLN A 62 -13.53 15.93 -13.93
CA GLN A 62 -12.34 15.10 -14.07
C GLN A 62 -11.51 15.46 -15.32
N GLN A 63 -12.17 15.70 -16.46
CA GLN A 63 -11.48 16.09 -17.70
C GLN A 63 -10.86 17.50 -17.56
N ALA A 64 -11.60 18.45 -16.98
CA ALA A 64 -11.11 19.80 -16.73
C ALA A 64 -9.95 19.82 -15.72
N ARG A 65 -10.03 19.01 -14.66
CA ARG A 65 -8.93 18.80 -13.72
C ARG A 65 -7.69 18.28 -14.43
N ARG A 66 -7.82 17.22 -15.24
CA ARG A 66 -6.69 16.66 -15.99
C ARG A 66 -6.07 17.67 -16.96
N PHE A 67 -6.89 18.51 -17.60
CA PHE A 67 -6.41 19.60 -18.43
C PHE A 67 -5.54 20.57 -17.61
N LEU A 68 -6.00 20.98 -16.41
CA LEU A 68 -5.23 21.86 -15.54
C LEU A 68 -3.97 21.20 -14.98
N GLU A 69 -4.00 19.92 -14.61
CA GLU A 69 -2.82 19.19 -14.13
C GLU A 69 -1.66 19.23 -15.14
N VAL A 70 -1.98 19.19 -16.44
CA VAL A 70 -0.99 19.24 -17.53
C VAL A 70 -0.57 20.67 -17.86
N ASN A 71 -1.52 21.60 -17.94
CA ASN A 71 -1.28 22.92 -18.56
C ASN A 71 -1.18 24.08 -17.56
N ALA A 72 -1.76 23.94 -16.36
CA ALA A 72 -1.85 25.00 -15.36
C ALA A 72 -2.03 24.43 -13.94
N ASN A 73 -1.07 23.61 -13.50
CA ASN A 73 -1.18 22.82 -12.26
C ASN A 73 -1.49 23.68 -11.02
N SER A 74 -0.93 24.90 -10.94
CA SER A 74 -1.20 25.85 -9.86
C SER A 74 -2.67 26.29 -9.73
N LEU A 75 -3.49 26.07 -10.77
CA LEU A 75 -4.91 26.40 -10.75
C LEU A 75 -5.79 25.24 -10.30
N VAL A 76 -5.27 24.01 -10.25
CA VAL A 76 -6.08 22.83 -9.94
C VAL A 76 -6.72 22.99 -8.57
N GLU A 77 -5.94 23.40 -7.56
CA GLU A 77 -6.47 23.55 -6.20
C GLU A 77 -7.53 24.64 -6.05
N ARG A 78 -7.38 25.72 -6.84
CA ARG A 78 -8.33 26.82 -6.84
C ARG A 78 -9.72 26.38 -7.30
N TYR A 79 -9.79 25.45 -8.24
CA TYR A 79 -11.06 25.05 -8.87
C TYR A 79 -11.60 23.71 -8.35
N PHE A 80 -10.74 22.82 -7.88
CA PHE A 80 -11.10 21.46 -7.46
C PHE A 80 -10.82 21.18 -5.98
N GLY A 81 -10.39 22.19 -5.21
CA GLY A 81 -10.01 22.03 -3.81
C GLY A 81 -8.60 21.46 -3.65
N PRO A 82 -8.09 21.34 -2.40
CA PRO A 82 -6.73 20.92 -2.13
C PRO A 82 -6.40 19.62 -2.88
N MET A 83 -5.24 19.60 -3.54
CA MET A 83 -4.82 18.36 -4.18
C MET A 83 -4.55 17.34 -3.09
N PRO A 84 -5.05 16.10 -3.25
CA PRO A 84 -4.61 15.04 -2.38
C PRO A 84 -3.09 14.98 -2.52
N GLU A 85 -2.38 15.22 -1.42
CA GLU A 85 -0.95 14.95 -1.36
C GLU A 85 -0.73 13.50 -1.83
N ALA A 86 0.48 13.21 -2.31
CA ALA A 86 0.88 11.85 -2.64
C ALA A 86 0.75 10.95 -1.40
N SER A 87 -0.46 10.49 -1.14
CA SER A 87 -0.79 9.63 -0.03
C SER A 87 -0.23 8.28 -0.38
N ARG A 88 0.49 7.71 0.57
CA ARG A 88 0.94 6.34 0.46
C ARG A 88 -0.24 5.46 0.83
N SER A 89 -0.37 4.32 0.18
CA SER A 89 -1.28 3.29 0.67
C SER A 89 -0.95 3.02 2.14
N LEU A 90 -1.97 3.13 3.00
CA LEU A 90 -1.83 2.92 4.43
C LEU A 90 -1.75 1.44 4.78
N PHE A 91 -2.17 0.59 3.84
CA PHE A 91 -2.39 -0.81 4.06
C PHE A 91 -1.56 -1.63 3.10
N SER A 92 -0.98 -2.72 3.59
CA SER A 92 -0.34 -3.68 2.71
C SER A 92 -1.39 -4.41 1.87
N ARG A 93 -0.94 -4.98 0.75
CA ARG A 93 -1.81 -5.72 -0.18
C ARG A 93 -2.68 -6.76 0.53
N ARG A 94 -2.12 -7.48 1.49
CA ARG A 94 -2.84 -8.48 2.31
C ARG A 94 -4.08 -7.91 3.02
N SER A 95 -4.00 -6.69 3.54
CA SER A 95 -5.07 -6.03 4.28
C SER A 95 -6.17 -5.59 3.33
N VAL A 96 -5.79 -5.08 2.15
CA VAL A 96 -6.74 -4.75 1.09
C VAL A 96 -7.47 -6.00 0.59
N ILE A 97 -6.76 -7.11 0.36
CA ILE A 97 -7.38 -8.37 -0.06
C ILE A 97 -8.32 -8.92 1.03
N ALA A 98 -7.91 -8.88 2.30
CA ALA A 98 -8.75 -9.31 3.42
C ALA A 98 -9.99 -8.42 3.59
N ALA A 99 -9.86 -7.11 3.31
CA ALA A 99 -10.99 -6.19 3.30
C ALA A 99 -12.00 -6.54 2.20
N ILE A 100 -11.52 -6.84 0.99
CA ILE A 100 -12.39 -7.31 -0.09
C ILE A 100 -13.08 -8.64 0.28
N ASP A 101 -12.40 -9.56 0.99
CA ASP A 101 -13.02 -10.79 1.49
C ASP A 101 -14.17 -10.51 2.49
N VAL A 102 -14.05 -9.49 3.35
CA VAL A 102 -15.12 -9.06 4.26
C VAL A 102 -16.30 -8.50 3.48
N VAL A 103 -16.04 -7.62 2.51
CA VAL A 103 -17.07 -7.04 1.64
C VAL A 103 -17.80 -8.12 0.86
N GLU A 104 -17.08 -9.13 0.34
CA GLU A 104 -17.63 -10.26 -0.41
C GLU A 104 -18.71 -11.02 0.37
N VAL A 105 -18.50 -11.23 1.67
CA VAL A 105 -19.44 -12.01 2.50
C VAL A 105 -20.55 -11.16 3.13
N LYS A 106 -20.41 -9.83 3.11
CA LYS A 106 -21.37 -8.91 3.72
C LYS A 106 -22.34 -8.29 2.75
N LEU A 107 -21.90 -8.04 1.52
CA LEU A 107 -22.72 -7.38 0.52
C LEU A 107 -23.43 -8.36 -0.39
N THR A 108 -24.67 -8.03 -0.72
CA THR A 108 -25.43 -8.65 -1.80
C THR A 108 -24.89 -8.24 -3.16
N GLN A 109 -25.34 -8.91 -4.22
CA GLN A 109 -24.96 -8.59 -5.60
C GLN A 109 -25.32 -7.16 -6.01
N ALA A 110 -26.47 -6.66 -5.55
CA ALA A 110 -26.92 -5.30 -5.83
C ALA A 110 -26.04 -4.27 -5.11
N GLU A 111 -25.74 -4.53 -3.83
CA GLU A 111 -24.85 -3.66 -3.04
C GLU A 111 -23.42 -3.65 -3.57
N ILE A 112 -22.90 -4.78 -4.09
CA ILE A 112 -21.61 -4.82 -4.79
C ILE A 112 -21.63 -3.95 -6.05
N SER A 113 -22.72 -3.95 -6.81
CA SER A 113 -22.86 -3.05 -7.96
C SER A 113 -22.86 -1.59 -7.55
N SER A 114 -23.61 -1.25 -6.49
CA SER A 114 -23.59 0.10 -5.91
C SER A 114 -22.18 0.49 -5.48
N LEU A 115 -21.48 -0.41 -4.77
CA LEU A 115 -20.11 -0.19 -4.31
C LEU A 115 -19.16 0.16 -5.46
N PHE A 116 -19.24 -0.56 -6.58
CA PHE A 116 -18.41 -0.28 -7.74
C PHE A 116 -18.74 1.08 -8.34
N THR A 117 -20.02 1.44 -8.42
CA THR A 117 -20.46 2.76 -8.86
C THR A 117 -19.92 3.86 -7.95
N ASP A 118 -19.93 3.66 -6.64
CA ASP A 118 -19.39 4.63 -5.66
C ASP A 118 -17.88 4.84 -5.81
N PHE A 119 -17.13 3.84 -6.30
CA PHE A 119 -15.70 4.02 -6.63
C PHE A 119 -15.46 4.86 -7.89
N GLY A 120 -16.52 5.20 -8.61
CA GLY A 120 -16.51 6.04 -9.79
C GLY A 120 -16.31 5.29 -11.12
N PRO A 121 -16.54 5.98 -12.26
CA PRO A 121 -16.48 5.41 -13.61
C PRO A 121 -15.14 4.75 -13.93
N ASN A 122 -14.10 5.38 -13.42
CA ASN A 122 -12.73 4.93 -13.47
C ASN A 122 -12.49 3.51 -12.94
N VAL A 123 -13.36 3.01 -12.06
CA VAL A 123 -13.31 1.66 -11.49
C VAL A 123 -14.41 0.78 -12.09
N TYR A 124 -15.68 1.20 -12.04
CA TYR A 124 -16.78 0.31 -12.47
C TYR A 124 -16.76 -0.03 -13.96
N GLU A 125 -16.27 0.86 -14.84
CA GLU A 125 -16.21 0.58 -16.28
C GLU A 125 -15.17 -0.51 -16.63
N HIS A 126 -14.19 -0.69 -15.76
CA HIS A 126 -13.12 -1.68 -15.93
C HIS A 126 -13.43 -3.01 -15.23
N LEU A 127 -14.49 -3.05 -14.45
CA LEU A 127 -14.96 -4.25 -13.77
C LEU A 127 -16.13 -4.85 -14.57
N PRO A 128 -16.18 -6.18 -14.73
CA PRO A 128 -17.23 -6.81 -15.52
C PRO A 128 -18.62 -6.59 -14.90
N ASN A 129 -19.57 -6.22 -15.76
CA ASN A 129 -20.99 -6.12 -15.42
C ASN A 129 -21.65 -7.50 -15.51
N GLY A 130 -21.53 -8.28 -14.43
CA GLY A 130 -22.20 -9.57 -14.29
C GLY A 130 -21.39 -10.60 -13.52
N GLY A 131 -21.97 -11.79 -13.33
CA GLY A 131 -21.32 -12.90 -12.63
C GLY A 131 -21.66 -13.00 -11.14
N SER A 132 -21.09 -13.99 -10.46
CA SER A 132 -21.27 -14.18 -9.02
C SER A 132 -20.53 -13.10 -8.21
N ALA A 133 -21.00 -12.82 -6.99
CA ALA A 133 -20.35 -11.89 -6.07
C ALA A 133 -18.86 -12.21 -5.92
N LYS A 134 -18.55 -13.50 -5.74
CA LYS A 134 -17.19 -14.04 -5.72
C LYS A 134 -16.38 -13.71 -6.96
N SER A 135 -16.93 -13.93 -8.17
CA SER A 135 -16.22 -13.60 -9.42
C SER A 135 -15.87 -12.12 -9.48
N ARG A 136 -16.84 -11.25 -9.14
CA ARG A 136 -16.66 -9.80 -9.16
C ARG A 136 -15.63 -9.32 -8.14
N MET A 137 -15.61 -9.91 -6.94
CA MET A 137 -14.60 -9.62 -5.92
C MET A 137 -13.21 -10.09 -6.34
N VAL A 138 -13.09 -11.22 -7.05
CA VAL A 138 -11.81 -11.65 -7.65
C VAL A 138 -11.32 -10.65 -8.69
N ASP A 139 -12.21 -10.12 -9.53
CA ASP A 139 -11.84 -9.11 -10.52
C ASP A 139 -11.46 -7.77 -9.88
N LEU A 140 -12.14 -7.38 -8.79
CA LEU A 140 -11.72 -6.22 -7.98
C LEU A 140 -10.31 -6.41 -7.39
N LYS A 141 -10.01 -7.59 -6.82
CA LYS A 141 -8.66 -7.91 -6.30
C LYS A 141 -7.58 -7.74 -7.37
N ARG A 142 -7.84 -8.27 -8.57
CA ARG A 142 -6.93 -8.11 -9.74
C ARG A 142 -6.81 -6.67 -10.20
N TYR A 143 -7.92 -5.93 -10.18
CA TYR A 143 -7.93 -4.53 -10.57
C TYR A 143 -7.06 -3.69 -9.65
N VAL A 144 -7.21 -3.87 -8.33
CA VAL A 144 -6.38 -3.20 -7.32
C VAL A 144 -4.89 -3.53 -7.53
N ASP A 145 -4.55 -4.80 -7.70
CA ASP A 145 -3.15 -5.23 -7.94
C ASP A 145 -2.52 -4.58 -9.17
N ARG A 146 -3.31 -4.36 -10.24
CA ARG A 146 -2.83 -3.78 -11.49
C ARG A 146 -2.83 -2.27 -11.50
N ASN A 147 -3.58 -1.64 -10.58
CA ASN A 147 -3.76 -0.20 -10.50
C ASN A 147 -3.47 0.26 -9.06
N PRO A 148 -2.24 0.07 -8.55
CA PRO A 148 -1.87 0.57 -7.24
C PRO A 148 -2.02 2.10 -7.21
N LEU A 149 -2.38 2.65 -6.06
CA LEU A 149 -2.60 4.09 -5.88
C LEU A 149 -3.74 4.70 -6.71
N ARG A 150 -4.69 3.88 -7.17
CA ARG A 150 -5.88 4.37 -7.89
C ARG A 150 -6.70 5.27 -6.97
N GLN A 151 -6.98 6.50 -7.43
CA GLN A 151 -7.85 7.45 -6.74
C GLN A 151 -9.33 7.17 -7.05
N THR A 152 -10.17 7.33 -6.04
CA THR A 152 -11.63 7.50 -6.10
C THR A 152 -11.96 8.89 -5.56
N ASP A 153 -13.24 9.25 -5.58
CA ASP A 153 -13.71 10.53 -5.01
C ASP A 153 -13.50 10.62 -3.49
N GLU A 154 -13.32 9.47 -2.82
CA GLU A 154 -13.10 9.34 -1.37
C GLU A 154 -11.61 9.15 -1.01
N GLY A 155 -10.69 9.18 -1.99
CA GLY A 155 -9.24 9.01 -1.81
C GLY A 155 -8.70 7.74 -2.46
N LEU A 156 -7.61 7.19 -1.94
CA LEU A 156 -7.02 5.96 -2.50
C LEU A 156 -7.99 4.78 -2.36
N LEU A 157 -8.29 4.10 -3.47
CA LEU A 157 -9.19 2.95 -3.55
C LEU A 157 -8.84 1.89 -2.49
N GLU A 158 -7.56 1.61 -2.30
CA GLU A 158 -7.05 0.66 -1.30
C GLU A 158 -7.46 1.07 0.13
N ASN A 159 -7.32 2.35 0.46
CA ASN A 159 -7.70 2.87 1.77
C ASN A 159 -9.22 2.86 1.95
N VAL A 160 -9.95 3.31 0.92
CA VAL A 160 -11.43 3.35 0.93
C VAL A 160 -12.00 1.94 1.12
N LEU A 161 -11.46 0.94 0.41
CA LEU A 161 -11.88 -0.46 0.55
C LEU A 161 -11.71 -0.96 1.98
N VAL A 162 -10.57 -0.69 2.60
CA VAL A 162 -10.29 -1.09 3.97
C VAL A 162 -11.24 -0.39 4.95
N HIS A 163 -11.43 0.94 4.82
CA HIS A 163 -12.36 1.69 5.66
C HIS A 163 -13.80 1.18 5.55
N ARG A 164 -14.30 0.91 4.33
CA ARG A 164 -15.64 0.36 4.13
C ARG A 164 -15.78 -1.05 4.71
N ALA A 165 -14.75 -1.89 4.61
CA ALA A 165 -14.76 -3.23 5.20
C ALA A 165 -14.81 -3.20 6.72
N ILE A 166 -14.13 -2.25 7.35
CA ILE A 166 -14.08 -2.10 8.82
C ILE A 166 -15.46 -1.83 9.41
N ALA A 167 -16.32 -1.10 8.71
CA ALA A 167 -17.70 -0.84 9.14
C ALA A 167 -18.54 -2.12 9.33
N PHE A 168 -18.12 -3.25 8.77
CA PHE A 168 -18.78 -4.55 8.95
C PHE A 168 -18.18 -5.42 10.05
N LEU A 169 -17.08 -4.99 10.67
CA LEU A 169 -16.44 -5.74 11.74
C LEU A 169 -17.25 -5.57 13.05
N PRO A 170 -17.73 -6.66 13.66
CA PRO A 170 -18.42 -6.55 14.95
C PRO A 170 -17.43 -6.11 16.04
N SER A 171 -17.91 -5.43 17.09
CA SER A 171 -17.09 -5.19 18.27
C SER A 171 -16.56 -6.51 18.82
N ILE A 172 -15.31 -6.52 19.28
CA ILE A 172 -14.67 -7.68 19.92
C ILE A 172 -15.03 -7.75 21.40
N GLU A 173 -15.41 -6.61 21.98
CA GLU A 173 -15.85 -6.53 23.36
C GLU A 173 -17.33 -6.92 23.45
N PRO A 174 -17.68 -7.75 24.45
CA PRO A 174 -19.08 -8.06 24.72
C PRO A 174 -19.82 -6.77 25.08
N GLU A 175 -21.01 -6.54 24.49
CA GLU A 175 -21.82 -5.33 24.73
C GLU A 175 -22.15 -5.14 26.21
N TYR A 176 -22.22 -6.25 26.94
CA TYR A 176 -22.38 -6.28 28.39
C TYR A 176 -21.42 -7.30 29.01
N GLU A 177 -20.93 -7.05 30.23
CA GLU A 177 -20.02 -7.95 30.97
C GLU A 177 -20.55 -9.39 31.11
N TRP A 178 -21.87 -9.56 31.07
CA TRP A 178 -22.56 -10.85 31.18
C TRP A 178 -22.89 -11.50 29.83
N SER A 179 -22.57 -10.84 28.72
CA SER A 179 -22.78 -11.38 27.38
C SER A 179 -21.59 -12.21 26.92
N SER A 180 -21.86 -13.28 26.17
CA SER A 180 -20.80 -14.09 25.55
C SER A 180 -20.09 -13.25 24.48
N PRO A 181 -18.75 -13.39 24.34
CA PRO A 181 -18.04 -12.79 23.23
C PRO A 181 -18.66 -13.19 21.89
N PRO A 182 -18.61 -12.33 20.87
CA PRO A 182 -19.06 -12.68 19.52
C PRO A 182 -18.36 -13.95 19.04
N ALA A 183 -19.10 -14.81 18.35
CA ALA A 183 -18.51 -16.02 17.77
C ALA A 183 -17.38 -15.63 16.78
N PRO A 184 -16.22 -16.31 16.83
CA PRO A 184 -15.10 -16.00 15.95
C PRO A 184 -15.50 -16.19 14.49
N ASN A 185 -15.13 -15.22 13.66
CA ASN A 185 -15.37 -15.28 12.22
C ASN A 185 -14.02 -15.24 11.50
N PRO A 186 -13.59 -16.35 10.87
CA PRO A 186 -12.27 -16.45 10.26
C PRO A 186 -11.93 -15.35 9.26
N ILE A 187 -12.94 -14.80 8.56
CA ILE A 187 -12.75 -13.72 7.58
C ILE A 187 -12.50 -12.39 8.29
N PHE A 188 -13.26 -12.09 9.35
CA PHE A 188 -13.06 -10.88 10.15
C PHE A 188 -11.73 -10.94 10.90
N ASP A 189 -11.42 -12.08 11.50
CA ASP A 189 -10.17 -12.29 12.23
C ASP A 189 -8.96 -12.16 11.29
N ARG A 190 -9.10 -12.61 10.04
CA ARG A 190 -8.04 -12.43 9.02
C ARG A 190 -7.82 -10.96 8.68
N LEU A 191 -8.87 -10.14 8.53
CA LEU A 191 -8.72 -8.70 8.32
C LEU A 191 -8.08 -8.04 9.54
N ARG A 192 -8.55 -8.33 10.76
CA ARG A 192 -7.99 -7.77 12.00
C ARG A 192 -6.48 -8.04 12.12
N ARG A 193 -6.07 -9.28 11.89
CA ARG A 193 -4.65 -9.68 11.90
C ARG A 193 -3.83 -8.97 10.83
N ALA A 194 -4.37 -8.83 9.62
CA ALA A 194 -3.70 -8.11 8.54
C ALA A 194 -3.52 -6.61 8.89
N LEU A 195 -4.53 -5.99 9.50
CA LEU A 195 -4.44 -4.61 9.99
C LEU A 195 -3.40 -4.45 11.11
N SER A 196 -3.33 -5.40 12.06
CA SER A 196 -2.31 -5.37 13.11
C SER A 196 -0.90 -5.49 12.53
N GLN A 197 -0.71 -6.30 11.48
CA GLN A 197 0.57 -6.33 10.74
C GLN A 197 0.93 -4.98 10.13
N ASP A 198 -0.06 -4.17 9.72
CA ASP A 198 0.14 -2.81 9.21
C ASP A 198 0.28 -1.75 10.33
N GLY A 199 0.15 -2.15 11.60
CA GLY A 199 0.22 -1.26 12.76
C GLY A 199 -1.11 -0.61 13.14
N PHE A 200 -2.23 -1.25 12.81
CA PHE A 200 -3.57 -0.78 13.11
C PHE A 200 -4.39 -1.79 13.90
N ILE A 201 -5.26 -1.26 14.77
CA ILE A 201 -6.29 -2.00 15.49
C ILE A 201 -7.66 -1.43 15.15
N VAL A 202 -8.71 -2.25 15.26
CA VAL A 202 -10.10 -1.79 15.08
C VAL A 202 -10.82 -1.84 16.42
N THR A 203 -11.22 -0.66 16.91
CA THR A 203 -11.93 -0.45 18.18
C THR A 203 -13.22 0.31 17.88
N ASP A 204 -14.37 -0.17 18.36
CA ASP A 204 -15.69 0.48 18.17
C ASP A 204 -16.07 0.75 16.70
N GLY A 205 -15.63 -0.13 15.79
CA GLY A 205 -15.87 0.07 14.35
C GLY A 205 -15.00 1.16 13.72
N GLU A 206 -14.06 1.73 14.47
CA GLU A 206 -13.09 2.71 14.00
C GLU A 206 -11.70 2.09 13.86
N LEU A 207 -10.97 2.54 12.85
CA LEU A 207 -9.56 2.21 12.69
C LEU A 207 -8.71 3.11 13.58
N ARG A 208 -7.91 2.51 14.44
CA ARG A 208 -6.94 3.22 15.28
C ARG A 208 -5.53 2.72 14.97
N ARG A 209 -4.58 3.63 15.08
CA ARG A 209 -3.17 3.27 14.97
C ARG A 209 -2.70 2.68 16.29
N GLU A 210 -2.14 1.48 16.22
CA GLU A 210 -1.44 0.85 17.34
C GLU A 210 -0.01 1.38 17.45
N LEU A 211 0.56 1.75 16.30
CA LEU A 211 1.92 2.27 16.17
C LEU A 211 1.92 3.72 15.64
N PRO A 212 2.89 4.57 16.04
CA PRO A 212 3.05 5.91 15.45
C PRO A 212 3.03 5.90 13.92
N ALA A 213 2.38 6.91 13.32
CA ALA A 213 2.11 6.95 11.88
C ALA A 213 3.37 6.87 10.99
N ASP A 214 4.52 7.30 11.52
CA ASP A 214 5.77 7.46 10.78
C ASP A 214 6.61 6.17 10.64
N ILE A 215 6.20 5.05 11.25
CA ILE A 215 6.97 3.80 11.20
C ILE A 215 6.95 3.16 9.80
N GLY A 216 5.91 3.41 9.00
CA GLY A 216 5.85 3.04 7.58
C GLY A 216 6.00 1.53 7.30
N LEU A 217 5.36 0.67 8.10
CA LEU A 217 5.50 -0.80 8.00
C LEU A 217 5.12 -1.37 6.62
N PRO A 218 4.01 -0.98 5.97
CA PRO A 218 3.69 -1.48 4.62
C PRO A 218 4.76 -1.10 3.59
N GLN A 219 5.36 0.08 3.73
CA GLN A 219 6.46 0.53 2.88
C GLN A 219 7.74 -0.24 3.20
N ALA A 220 8.00 -0.51 4.48
CA ALA A 220 9.12 -1.32 4.89
C ALA A 220 9.02 -2.74 4.32
N GLU A 221 7.84 -3.35 4.35
CA GLU A 221 7.58 -4.64 3.68
C GLU A 221 7.81 -4.54 2.17
N SER A 222 7.22 -3.55 1.49
CA SER A 222 7.33 -3.40 0.04
C SER A 222 8.78 -3.18 -0.41
N ASP A 223 9.51 -2.30 0.28
CA ASP A 223 10.93 -2.05 0.06
C ASP A 223 11.76 -3.31 0.29
N LEU A 224 11.46 -4.03 1.37
CA LEU A 224 12.16 -5.26 1.73
C LEU A 224 11.99 -6.33 0.65
N VAL A 225 10.77 -6.59 0.20
CA VAL A 225 10.50 -7.55 -0.89
C VAL A 225 11.25 -7.15 -2.16
N ARG A 226 11.19 -5.87 -2.55
CA ARG A 226 11.92 -5.35 -3.71
C ARG A 226 13.44 -5.55 -3.59
N LEU A 227 14.01 -5.30 -2.41
CA LEU A 227 15.45 -5.47 -2.16
C LEU A 227 15.86 -6.94 -2.15
N LEU A 228 15.03 -7.82 -1.59
CA LEU A 228 15.26 -9.27 -1.62
C LEU A 228 15.28 -9.79 -3.06
N ASP A 229 14.35 -9.35 -3.90
CA ASP A 229 14.30 -9.71 -5.32
C ASP A 229 15.50 -9.13 -6.09
N LYS A 230 15.82 -7.84 -5.92
CA LYS A 230 16.98 -7.17 -6.56
C LYS A 230 18.27 -7.95 -6.31
N HIS A 231 18.46 -8.43 -5.09
CA HIS A 231 19.68 -9.12 -4.68
C HIS A 231 19.61 -10.64 -4.83
N GLY A 232 18.50 -11.20 -5.33
CA GLY A 232 18.35 -12.65 -5.55
C GLY A 232 18.37 -13.47 -4.26
N LEU A 233 17.81 -12.93 -3.16
CA LEU A 233 17.76 -13.55 -1.83
C LEU A 233 16.50 -14.42 -1.68
N ALA A 234 16.36 -15.40 -2.58
CA ALA A 234 15.12 -16.16 -2.76
C ALA A 234 14.74 -17.03 -1.54
N THR A 235 15.72 -17.59 -0.84
CA THR A 235 15.48 -18.43 0.34
C THR A 235 14.99 -17.60 1.51
N ALA A 236 15.68 -16.52 1.85
CA ALA A 236 15.21 -15.54 2.84
C ALA A 236 13.80 -15.03 2.50
N LYS A 237 13.55 -14.63 1.24
CA LYS A 237 12.22 -14.20 0.79
C LYS A 237 11.15 -15.28 1.01
N GLY A 238 11.46 -16.54 0.70
CA GLY A 238 10.55 -17.66 0.92
C GLY A 238 10.16 -17.82 2.40
N HIS A 239 11.10 -17.65 3.33
CA HIS A 239 10.80 -17.66 4.77
C HIS A 239 9.95 -16.48 5.21
N LEU A 240 10.22 -15.27 4.70
CA LEU A 240 9.41 -14.09 4.97
C LEU A 240 7.96 -14.27 4.47
N ASP A 241 7.79 -14.78 3.24
CA ASP A 241 6.49 -15.08 2.66
C ASP A 241 5.71 -16.13 3.49
N GLN A 242 6.40 -17.12 4.06
CA GLN A 242 5.78 -18.11 4.96
C GLN A 242 5.45 -17.53 6.33
N ALA A 243 6.30 -16.68 6.92
CA ALA A 243 6.03 -15.98 8.16
C ALA A 243 4.73 -15.17 8.06
N PHE A 244 4.60 -14.42 6.97
CA PHE A 244 3.41 -13.64 6.66
C PHE A 244 2.14 -14.49 6.51
N LYS A 245 2.20 -15.59 5.76
CA LYS A 245 1.07 -16.52 5.60
C LYS A 245 0.64 -17.13 6.93
N ASN A 246 1.62 -17.58 7.73
CA ASN A 246 1.34 -18.19 9.03
C ASN A 246 0.75 -17.20 10.02
N HIS A 247 1.28 -15.97 10.08
CA HIS A 247 0.75 -14.92 10.95
C HIS A 247 -0.68 -14.53 10.54
N ALA A 248 -0.92 -14.29 9.25
CA ALA A 248 -2.28 -14.01 8.76
C ALA A 248 -3.28 -15.16 9.02
N ALA A 249 -2.79 -16.39 9.12
CA ALA A 249 -3.59 -17.57 9.45
C ALA A 249 -3.78 -17.81 10.95
N GLY A 250 -3.05 -17.11 11.84
CA GLY A 250 -3.11 -17.32 13.29
C GLY A 250 -2.19 -18.43 13.79
N ASN A 251 -1.29 -18.92 12.94
CA ASN A 251 -0.35 -19.97 13.27
C ASN A 251 0.91 -19.35 13.91
N TRP A 252 0.77 -18.75 15.09
CA TRP A 252 1.79 -17.91 15.74
C TRP A 252 3.14 -18.60 15.91
N ALA A 253 3.14 -19.85 16.40
CA ALA A 253 4.35 -20.64 16.56
C ALA A 253 5.05 -20.90 15.20
N ALA A 254 4.28 -21.19 14.15
CA ALA A 254 4.81 -21.39 12.81
C ALA A 254 5.30 -20.08 12.18
N ALA A 255 4.61 -18.96 12.43
CA ALA A 255 5.04 -17.63 12.02
C ALA A 255 6.39 -17.28 12.65
N ASN A 256 6.53 -17.43 13.96
CA ASN A 256 7.77 -17.15 14.69
C ASN A 256 8.94 -18.01 14.24
N SER A 257 8.70 -19.30 13.95
CA SER A 257 9.72 -20.17 13.36
C SER A 257 10.23 -19.62 12.03
N GLN A 258 9.33 -19.17 11.16
CA GLN A 258 9.69 -18.60 9.86
C GLN A 258 10.33 -17.20 9.98
N ILE A 259 9.90 -16.37 10.93
CA ILE A 259 10.54 -15.07 11.23
C ILE A 259 12.00 -15.26 11.59
N ARG A 260 12.29 -16.26 12.45
CA ARG A 260 13.65 -16.63 12.81
C ARG A 260 14.45 -17.10 11.59
N SER A 261 13.91 -18.07 10.85
CA SER A 261 14.58 -18.62 9.65
C SER A 261 14.85 -17.56 8.60
N PHE A 262 13.95 -16.57 8.45
CA PHE A 262 14.15 -15.43 7.57
C PHE A 262 15.39 -14.61 7.95
N VAL A 263 15.53 -14.20 9.22
CA VAL A 263 16.67 -13.38 9.66
C VAL A 263 17.99 -14.17 9.59
N GLU A 264 17.96 -15.44 9.98
CA GLU A 264 19.13 -16.33 9.88
C GLU A 264 19.57 -16.47 8.41
N GLY A 265 18.64 -16.82 7.53
CA GLY A 265 18.89 -16.96 6.09
C GLY A 265 19.36 -15.66 5.45
N LEU A 266 18.71 -14.53 5.77
CA LEU A 266 19.07 -13.23 5.23
C LEU A 266 20.54 -12.89 5.53
N PHE A 267 20.96 -12.98 6.79
CA PHE A 267 22.34 -12.65 7.16
C PHE A 267 23.35 -13.67 6.64
N ASP A 268 22.99 -14.96 6.59
CA ASP A 268 23.86 -15.97 6.00
C ASP A 268 24.07 -15.76 4.50
N GLU A 269 23.01 -15.44 3.75
CA GLU A 269 23.09 -15.16 2.32
C GLU A 269 23.84 -13.86 2.03
N LEU A 270 23.61 -12.78 2.81
CA LEU A 270 24.36 -11.53 2.68
C LEU A 270 25.86 -11.73 2.96
N ALA A 271 26.22 -12.57 3.93
CA ALA A 271 27.61 -12.87 4.22
C ALA A 271 28.30 -13.55 3.03
N VAL A 272 27.63 -14.51 2.39
CA VAL A 272 28.13 -15.20 1.20
C VAL A 272 28.22 -14.27 -0.01
N LYS A 273 27.30 -13.31 -0.14
CA LYS A 273 27.33 -12.33 -1.24
C LYS A 273 28.45 -11.30 -1.08
N LEU A 274 28.72 -10.83 0.14
CA LEU A 274 29.84 -9.95 0.41
C LEU A 274 31.18 -10.68 0.28
N ASP A 275 31.24 -11.91 0.78
CA ASP A 275 32.44 -12.72 0.80
C ASP A 275 32.11 -14.17 0.44
N ALA A 276 32.47 -14.56 -0.78
CA ALA A 276 32.23 -15.92 -1.26
C ALA A 276 32.89 -17.00 -0.36
N ALA A 277 33.98 -16.67 0.35
CA ALA A 277 34.62 -17.59 1.29
C ALA A 277 33.76 -17.86 2.54
N ALA A 278 32.76 -17.03 2.84
CA ALA A 278 31.80 -17.28 3.91
C ALA A 278 30.96 -18.55 3.65
N ALA A 279 30.84 -18.99 2.40
CA ALA A 279 30.14 -20.24 2.05
C ALA A 279 30.81 -21.47 2.67
N SER A 280 32.13 -21.43 2.88
CA SER A 280 32.92 -22.50 3.49
C SER A 280 32.92 -22.49 5.02
N VAL A 281 32.28 -21.49 5.62
CA VAL A 281 32.21 -21.28 7.08
C VAL A 281 30.82 -21.68 7.59
N LYS A 282 30.73 -22.08 8.85
CA LYS A 282 29.47 -22.50 9.47
C LYS A 282 28.44 -21.37 9.41
N SER A 283 27.20 -21.71 9.05
CA SER A 283 26.08 -20.78 9.07
C SER A 283 25.80 -20.24 10.48
N GLY A 284 25.12 -19.10 10.55
CA GLY A 284 24.74 -18.46 11.79
C GLY A 284 25.81 -17.51 12.33
N HIS A 285 26.33 -17.78 13.52
CA HIS A 285 27.17 -16.81 14.25
C HIS A 285 28.45 -16.46 13.50
N GLU A 286 29.15 -17.44 12.91
CA GLU A 286 30.41 -17.21 12.21
C GLU A 286 30.22 -16.34 10.95
N ARG A 287 29.15 -16.56 10.18
CA ARG A 287 28.80 -15.72 9.03
C ARG A 287 28.38 -14.31 9.44
N ARG A 288 27.63 -14.16 10.54
CA ARG A 288 27.31 -12.84 11.12
C ARG A 288 28.54 -12.07 11.60
N SER A 289 29.52 -12.77 12.18
CA SER A 289 30.81 -12.14 12.54
C SER A 289 31.52 -11.58 11.30
N ARG A 290 31.46 -12.28 10.15
CA ARG A 290 32.01 -11.75 8.89
C ARG A 290 31.31 -10.47 8.43
N LEU A 291 29.99 -10.37 8.58
CA LEU A 291 29.26 -9.12 8.27
C LEU A 291 29.74 -7.92 9.10
N ALA A 292 30.12 -8.15 10.36
CA ALA A 292 30.68 -7.12 11.23
C ALA A 292 32.16 -6.80 10.90
N ASN A 293 32.89 -7.75 10.32
CA ASN A 293 34.31 -7.60 9.98
C ASN A 293 34.56 -7.20 8.52
N TRP A 294 33.50 -7.09 7.71
CA TRP A 294 33.59 -6.60 6.34
C TRP A 294 33.99 -5.12 6.29
N THR A 295 34.50 -4.66 5.15
CA THR A 295 34.87 -3.25 4.96
C THR A 295 34.16 -2.68 3.71
N PRO A 296 33.27 -1.68 3.87
CA PRO A 296 32.76 -1.16 5.14
C PRO A 296 31.89 -2.19 5.88
N PRO A 297 31.83 -2.18 7.22
CA PRO A 297 31.10 -3.19 7.97
C PRO A 297 29.60 -3.08 7.72
N LEU A 298 28.94 -4.22 7.53
CA LEU A 298 27.48 -4.24 7.45
C LEU A 298 26.86 -4.09 8.84
N PHE A 299 27.47 -4.68 9.86
CA PHE A 299 27.11 -4.45 11.27
C PHE A 299 28.08 -3.47 11.92
N ASP A 300 27.56 -2.31 12.31
CA ASP A 300 28.32 -1.21 12.87
C ASP A 300 28.43 -1.34 14.40
N ARG A 301 29.67 -1.56 14.87
CA ARG A 301 29.98 -1.66 16.30
C ARG A 301 29.75 -0.33 17.03
N ALA A 302 29.91 0.82 16.37
CA ALA A 302 29.67 2.12 16.98
C ALA A 302 28.18 2.35 17.30
N LEU A 303 27.29 1.67 16.57
CA LEU A 303 25.84 1.67 16.82
C LEU A 303 25.39 0.52 17.74
N ASN A 304 26.33 -0.20 18.36
CA ASN A 304 26.07 -1.38 19.19
C ASN A 304 25.31 -2.49 18.42
N GLU A 305 25.49 -2.60 17.10
CA GLU A 305 24.83 -3.63 16.30
C GLU A 305 25.48 -5.01 16.51
N TRP A 306 26.79 -5.04 16.79
CA TRP A 306 27.57 -6.25 16.98
C TRP A 306 28.57 -6.14 18.14
N GLY A 307 28.72 -7.24 18.87
CA GLY A 307 29.75 -7.43 19.90
C GLY A 307 30.26 -8.87 19.86
N ASP A 308 31.59 -9.03 19.84
CA ASP A 308 32.23 -10.34 19.66
C ASP A 308 32.09 -11.25 20.90
N ASN A 309 31.75 -10.69 22.05
CA ASN A 309 31.40 -11.41 23.28
C ASN A 309 29.92 -11.87 23.32
N GLY A 310 29.21 -11.81 22.19
CA GLY A 310 27.79 -12.18 22.11
C GLY A 310 26.83 -11.13 22.66
N VAL A 311 27.32 -9.91 22.96
CA VAL A 311 26.46 -8.75 23.28
C VAL A 311 26.22 -7.90 22.04
N GLY A 312 25.26 -6.98 22.09
CA GLY A 312 24.89 -6.11 20.97
C GLY A 312 23.52 -6.44 20.39
N PHE A 313 22.98 -5.49 19.60
CA PHE A 313 21.60 -5.53 19.12
C PHE A 313 21.29 -6.77 18.29
N ILE A 314 22.13 -7.16 17.33
CA ILE A 314 21.88 -8.35 16.51
C ILE A 314 21.89 -9.61 17.36
N ASN A 315 22.84 -9.74 18.29
CA ASN A 315 22.89 -10.91 19.18
C ASN A 315 21.65 -10.98 20.09
N GLY A 316 21.23 -9.85 20.65
CA GLY A 316 20.00 -9.74 21.44
C GLY A 316 18.74 -10.04 20.62
N LEU A 317 18.67 -9.55 19.38
CA LEU A 317 17.57 -9.85 18.46
C LEU A 317 17.50 -11.36 18.16
N MET A 318 18.63 -12.00 17.84
CA MET A 318 18.66 -13.44 17.62
C MET A 318 18.19 -14.21 18.86
N ALA A 319 18.61 -13.80 20.05
CA ALA A 319 18.13 -14.38 21.30
C ALA A 319 16.61 -14.16 21.52
N ARG A 320 16.09 -12.97 21.18
CA ARG A 320 14.66 -12.62 21.26
C ARG A 320 13.78 -13.44 20.29
N LEU A 321 14.35 -13.87 19.18
CA LEU A 321 13.70 -14.76 18.21
C LEU A 321 13.82 -16.25 18.59
N HIS A 322 14.65 -16.60 19.57
CA HIS A 322 14.94 -17.96 20.03
C HIS A 322 14.38 -18.38 21.42
N PRO A 323 13.43 -17.71 22.09
CA PRO A 323 13.01 -18.16 23.41
C PRO A 323 12.15 -19.41 23.30
N HIS A 324 12.78 -20.58 23.48
CA HIS A 324 12.22 -21.93 23.54
C HIS A 324 11.68 -22.49 22.20
N GLY A 325 12.00 -23.76 21.93
CA GLY A 325 11.58 -24.47 20.72
C GLY A 325 10.06 -24.65 20.63
N SER A 326 9.63 -25.46 19.66
CA SER A 326 8.29 -25.42 19.08
C SER A 326 7.07 -25.59 20.02
N HIS A 327 7.18 -25.96 21.30
CA HIS A 327 6.10 -25.97 22.32
C HIS A 327 6.69 -26.05 23.76
N PRO A 328 6.02 -25.66 24.88
CA PRO A 328 4.76 -24.92 25.08
C PRO A 328 4.87 -23.69 26.03
N GLY A 329 4.15 -22.64 25.66
CA GLY A 329 3.96 -21.39 26.40
C GLY A 329 3.41 -20.34 25.43
N LEU A 330 2.35 -20.75 24.72
CA LEU A 330 1.60 -20.08 23.67
C LEU A 330 2.24 -18.76 23.19
N SER A 331 2.94 -18.79 22.05
CA SER A 331 3.12 -17.53 21.31
C SER A 331 1.73 -16.99 21.05
N ASP A 332 1.44 -15.84 21.63
CA ASP A 332 0.25 -15.07 21.36
C ASP A 332 0.46 -14.20 20.12
N GLU A 333 -0.62 -13.55 19.71
CA GLU A 333 -0.65 -12.65 18.57
C GLU A 333 0.30 -11.47 18.79
N ASP A 334 0.28 -10.86 19.96
CA ASP A 334 1.06 -9.66 20.29
C ASP A 334 2.57 -9.92 20.19
N ASP A 335 3.05 -11.02 20.79
CA ASP A 335 4.46 -11.44 20.70
C ASP A 335 4.87 -11.74 19.26
N SER A 336 3.99 -12.40 18.49
CA SER A 336 4.27 -12.74 17.09
C SER A 336 4.32 -11.49 16.20
N THR A 337 3.37 -10.56 16.40
CA THR A 337 3.31 -9.27 15.72
C THR A 337 4.53 -8.41 16.04
N PHE A 338 4.90 -8.30 17.31
CA PHE A 338 6.09 -7.57 17.74
C PHE A 338 7.36 -8.11 17.07
N ARG A 339 7.56 -9.44 17.07
CA ARG A 339 8.71 -10.08 16.42
C ARG A 339 8.74 -9.81 14.92
N LEU A 340 7.58 -9.86 14.26
CA LEU A 340 7.48 -9.58 12.84
C LEU A 340 7.90 -8.14 12.54
N HIS A 341 7.33 -7.16 13.25
CA HIS A 341 7.61 -5.73 13.04
C HIS A 341 9.08 -5.39 13.26
N ILE A 342 9.68 -5.82 14.37
CA ILE A 342 11.09 -5.51 14.64
C ILE A 342 12.02 -6.13 13.60
N VAL A 343 11.67 -7.32 13.10
CA VAL A 343 12.43 -7.98 12.03
C VAL A 343 12.28 -7.28 10.70
N LEU A 344 11.09 -6.80 10.32
CA LEU A 344 10.88 -6.03 9.09
C LEU A 344 11.74 -4.75 9.08
N LEU A 345 11.71 -4.00 10.19
CA LEU A 345 12.49 -2.78 10.34
C LEU A 345 13.99 -3.06 10.30
N THR A 346 14.43 -4.10 11.03
CA THR A 346 15.84 -4.50 11.09
C THR A 346 16.36 -4.97 9.73
N ALA A 347 15.63 -5.88 9.06
CA ALA A 347 16.02 -6.42 7.78
C ALA A 347 16.09 -5.33 6.71
N ARG A 348 15.12 -4.40 6.68
CA ARG A 348 15.13 -3.25 5.77
C ARG A 348 16.36 -2.37 5.97
N LEU A 349 16.72 -2.06 7.22
CA LEU A 349 17.90 -1.24 7.53
C LEU A 349 19.17 -1.87 6.94
N PHE A 350 19.41 -3.15 7.21
CA PHE A 350 20.61 -3.84 6.74
C PHE A 350 20.62 -4.07 5.23
N LEU A 351 19.48 -4.42 4.63
CA LEU A 351 19.41 -4.56 3.17
C LEU A 351 19.58 -3.23 2.46
N SER A 352 19.07 -2.13 2.99
CA SER A 352 19.28 -0.80 2.43
C SER A 352 20.74 -0.32 2.59
N ARG A 353 21.41 -0.72 3.67
CA ARG A 353 22.86 -0.49 3.84
C ARG A 353 23.67 -1.32 2.84
N TYR A 354 23.34 -2.60 2.68
CA TYR A 354 23.95 -3.49 1.69
C TYR A 354 23.74 -2.98 0.26
N ASP A 355 22.52 -2.55 -0.07
CA ASP A 355 22.17 -2.03 -1.39
C ASP A 355 23.01 -0.80 -1.76
N ARG A 356 23.15 0.15 -0.83
CA ARG A 356 23.97 1.35 -1.03
C ARG A 356 25.46 1.05 -1.16
N ALA A 357 25.95 -0.01 -0.54
CA ALA A 357 27.35 -0.42 -0.66
C ALA A 357 27.66 -1.16 -1.98
N ASN A 358 26.63 -1.63 -2.69
CA ASN A 358 26.75 -2.47 -3.89
C ASN A 358 25.95 -1.91 -5.09
N SER A 359 25.51 -0.65 -5.03
CA SER A 359 24.94 0.11 -6.16
C SER A 359 25.99 1.04 -6.71
#